data_AF-A0A6A5YSW0-F1
#
_entry.id   AF-A0A6A5YSW0-F1
#
_cell.length_a   1.000
_cell.length_b   1.000
_cell.length_c   1.000
_cell.angle_alpha   90.00
_cell.angle_beta   90.00
_cell.angle_gamma   90.00
#
_symmetry.space_group_name_H-M   'P 1'
#
loop_
_entity.id
_entity.type
_entity.pdbx_description
1 polymer ?
#
loop_
_entity_poly.entity_id
_entity_poly.type
_entity_poly.pdbx_seq_one_letter_code
_entity_poly.pdbx_strand_id
1 'polypeptide(L)'
;MNHDHHMKITLEAILPSHAARPVKCASCRTMLYTTQNDSGLCETCDEKHLNTLNFWTAAQKWEELVEMNRWFIRGDTTTAPYHIGRLWEETDPLIAQLLELHEYGFITIDSQPEMEHVSLSIAKKWHLIKQRAYLTCVLPTRHSLIPISKIDGLRTNLLARKDLLVTTYCDNTTYPTPKGQGLQDAIPLTPEYKHFTDVEKRIYTFRSTADKDKDVLTKWWEAKTRLELKQGRGKFTESRTFWANNTSRITKKGSILTGPDDGDFQAAAAMRPLVFHIAAREWDAGMEVVGMLVKMCKDMGFEKTFEKFEVELED
;
A
#
# COMPACT_ATOMS: atom_id res chain seq x y z
N MET A 1 14.04 75.41 13.17
CA MET A 1 13.11 74.30 12.87
C MET A 1 13.41 73.85 11.45
N ASN A 2 14.27 72.85 11.30
CA ASN A 2 14.52 72.14 10.05
C ASN A 2 14.30 70.67 10.36
N HIS A 3 13.30 70.06 9.71
CA HIS A 3 13.06 68.62 9.81
C HIS A 3 13.81 67.93 8.68
N ASP A 4 14.94 67.32 9.00
CA ASP A 4 15.63 66.33 8.17
C ASP A 4 14.77 65.07 8.09
N HIS A 5 14.29 64.77 6.89
CA HIS A 5 13.63 63.52 6.54
C HIS A 5 14.70 62.46 6.24
N HIS A 6 15.16 61.76 7.28
CA HIS A 6 16.00 60.57 7.11
C HIS A 6 15.13 59.42 6.57
N MET A 7 15.17 59.25 5.25
CA MET A 7 14.67 58.07 4.56
C MET A 7 15.58 56.89 4.90
N LYS A 8 15.18 56.06 5.88
CA LYS A 8 15.79 54.75 6.11
C LYS A 8 15.41 53.84 4.95
N ILE A 9 16.31 53.74 3.97
CA ILE A 9 16.29 52.62 3.02
C ILE A 9 16.77 51.39 3.81
N THR A 10 15.83 50.58 4.28
CA THR A 10 16.12 49.25 4.78
C THR A 10 16.55 48.42 3.58
N LEU A 11 17.85 48.20 3.43
CA LEU A 11 18.40 47.14 2.59
C LEU A 11 18.02 45.80 3.24
N GLU A 12 16.76 45.41 3.11
CA GLU A 12 16.38 44.00 3.18
C GLU A 12 16.99 43.35 1.95
N ALA A 13 18.15 42.73 2.16
CA ALA A 13 18.76 41.85 1.19
C ALA A 13 17.70 40.84 0.73
N ILE A 14 17.42 40.84 -0.57
CA ILE A 14 16.71 39.78 -1.26
C ILE A 14 17.59 38.53 -1.11
N LEU A 15 17.42 37.79 -0.01
CA LEU A 15 17.97 36.46 0.16
C LEU A 15 17.28 35.57 -0.89
N PRO A 16 18.03 34.86 -1.76
CA PRO A 16 17.41 33.96 -2.73
C PRO A 16 16.58 32.92 -1.96
N SER A 17 15.26 32.91 -2.18
CA SER A 17 14.27 32.15 -1.43
C SER A 17 14.34 30.62 -1.62
N HIS A 18 15.40 30.10 -2.24
CA HIS A 18 15.55 28.68 -2.61
C HIS A 18 16.97 28.17 -2.34
N ALA A 19 17.50 28.38 -1.14
CA ALA A 19 18.73 27.71 -0.73
C ALA A 19 18.51 26.18 -0.76
N ALA A 20 19.31 25.47 -1.56
CA ALA A 20 19.24 24.02 -1.66
C ALA A 20 19.42 23.40 -0.26
N ARG A 21 18.50 22.52 0.14
CA ARG A 21 18.58 21.83 1.43
C ARG A 21 19.15 20.43 1.23
N PRO A 22 20.05 19.96 2.13
CA PRO A 22 20.50 18.59 2.10
C PRO A 22 19.34 17.66 2.47
N VAL A 23 18.98 16.74 1.57
CA VAL A 23 17.98 15.70 1.78
C VAL A 23 18.57 14.33 1.45
N LYS A 24 18.06 13.25 2.04
CA LYS A 24 18.50 11.89 1.71
C LYS A 24 17.60 11.32 0.61
N CYS A 25 18.20 10.68 -0.38
CA CYS A 25 17.48 9.88 -1.37
C CYS A 25 16.56 8.88 -0.66
N ALA A 26 15.28 8.82 -1.04
CA ALA A 26 14.28 7.95 -0.43
C ALA A 26 14.63 6.47 -0.61
N SER A 27 15.27 6.12 -1.74
CA SER A 27 15.70 4.75 -2.06
C SER A 27 17.07 4.39 -1.47
N CYS A 28 18.15 5.06 -1.90
CA CYS A 28 19.53 4.67 -1.55
C CYS A 28 20.14 5.44 -0.37
N ARG A 29 19.42 6.42 0.20
CA ARG A 29 19.87 7.30 1.31
C ARG A 29 21.07 8.20 1.02
N THR A 30 21.59 8.23 -0.22
CA THR A 30 22.61 9.20 -0.66
C THR A 30 22.15 10.63 -0.41
N MET A 31 23.07 11.51 0.03
CA MET A 31 22.78 12.93 0.26
C MET A 31 22.62 13.67 -1.08
N LEU A 32 21.52 14.41 -1.21
CA LEU A 32 21.15 15.24 -2.36
C LEU A 32 21.01 16.68 -1.90
N TYR A 33 21.19 17.64 -2.82
CA TYR A 33 20.95 19.05 -2.57
C TYR A 33 19.86 19.53 -3.52
N THR A 34 18.63 19.64 -3.04
CA THR A 34 17.45 19.98 -3.87
C THR A 34 16.98 21.40 -3.55
N THR A 35 16.58 22.17 -4.57
CA THR A 35 16.05 23.53 -4.39
C THR A 35 14.53 23.59 -4.22
N GLN A 36 13.75 22.56 -4.60
CA GLN A 36 12.30 22.40 -4.37
C GLN A 36 11.77 21.04 -4.89
N ASN A 37 10.63 20.55 -4.38
CA ASN A 37 9.67 19.54 -4.92
C ASN A 37 10.17 18.32 -5.75
N ASP A 38 11.42 17.92 -5.65
CA ASP A 38 11.91 16.72 -6.33
C ASP A 38 11.28 15.44 -5.76
N SER A 39 11.27 14.37 -6.57
CA SER A 39 10.75 13.01 -6.25
C SER A 39 11.35 12.38 -4.97
N GLY A 40 12.30 13.06 -4.33
CA GLY A 40 13.07 12.57 -3.21
C GLY A 40 14.09 11.51 -3.64
N LEU A 41 14.26 11.26 -4.93
CA LEU A 41 15.21 10.31 -5.48
C LEU A 41 16.46 11.00 -6.03
N CYS A 42 17.59 10.29 -5.99
CA CYS A 42 18.75 10.68 -6.78
C CYS A 42 18.52 10.26 -8.24
N GLU A 43 19.20 10.90 -9.19
CA GLU A 43 19.05 10.64 -10.64
C GLU A 43 19.07 9.14 -10.97
N THR A 44 20.06 8.38 -10.47
CA THR A 44 20.14 6.93 -10.68
C THR A 44 18.97 6.14 -10.10
N CYS A 45 18.41 6.56 -8.96
CA CYS A 45 17.26 5.87 -8.37
C CYS A 45 15.96 6.24 -9.07
N ASP A 46 15.86 7.47 -9.56
CA ASP A 46 14.74 7.95 -10.36
C ASP A 46 14.66 7.19 -11.69
N GLU A 47 15.79 7.05 -12.38
CA GLU A 47 15.91 6.23 -13.60
C GLU A 47 15.52 4.76 -13.36
N LYS A 48 16.00 4.15 -12.28
CA LYS A 48 15.59 2.77 -11.91
C LYS A 48 14.10 2.65 -11.62
N HIS A 49 13.51 3.66 -10.99
CA HIS A 49 12.08 3.69 -10.72
C HIS A 49 11.29 3.81 -12.03
N LEU A 50 11.70 4.71 -12.93
CA LEU A 50 11.10 4.85 -14.26
C LEU A 50 11.21 3.57 -15.08
N ASN A 51 12.36 2.90 -15.07
CA ASN A 51 12.51 1.59 -15.74
C ASN A 51 11.57 0.54 -15.16
N THR A 52 11.41 0.50 -13.83
CA THR A 52 10.42 -0.38 -13.20
C THR A 52 9.00 -0.07 -13.70
N LEU A 53 8.60 1.20 -13.75
CA LEU A 53 7.30 1.60 -14.27
C LEU A 53 7.12 1.24 -15.74
N ASN A 54 8.16 1.36 -16.56
CA ASN A 54 8.15 0.98 -17.96
C ASN A 54 7.93 -0.53 -18.12
N PHE A 55 8.61 -1.37 -17.33
CA PHE A 55 8.39 -2.81 -17.35
C PHE A 55 6.95 -3.19 -16.98
N TRP A 56 6.43 -2.62 -15.90
CA TRP A 56 5.04 -2.84 -15.48
C TRP A 56 4.02 -2.37 -16.54
N THR A 57 4.33 -1.27 -17.23
CA THR A 57 3.50 -0.73 -18.33
C THR A 57 3.55 -1.61 -19.58
N ALA A 58 4.72 -2.20 -19.88
CA ALA A 58 4.90 -3.07 -21.03
C ALA A 58 4.26 -4.45 -20.84
N ALA A 59 4.03 -4.88 -19.60
CA ALA A 59 3.43 -6.17 -19.28
C ALA A 59 2.08 -6.36 -19.97
N GLN A 60 1.97 -7.45 -20.71
CA GLN A 60 0.78 -7.85 -21.46
C GLN A 60 -0.05 -8.89 -20.70
N LYS A 61 0.55 -9.59 -19.74
CA LYS A 61 -0.09 -10.66 -19.00
C LYS A 61 0.07 -10.53 -17.50
N TRP A 62 -0.80 -11.23 -16.76
CA TRP A 62 -0.81 -11.16 -15.30
C TRP A 62 0.42 -11.82 -14.68
N GLU A 63 0.88 -12.94 -15.24
CA GLU A 63 2.08 -13.65 -14.81
C GLU A 63 3.33 -12.76 -14.81
N GLU A 64 3.44 -11.85 -15.78
CA GLU A 64 4.55 -10.90 -15.88
C GLU A 64 4.51 -9.91 -14.71
N LEU A 65 3.32 -9.40 -14.36
CA LEU A 65 3.15 -8.52 -13.20
C LEU A 65 3.45 -9.24 -11.87
N VAL A 66 3.07 -10.51 -11.75
CA VAL A 66 3.39 -11.35 -10.58
C VAL A 66 4.90 -11.54 -10.46
N GLU A 67 5.60 -11.83 -11.55
CA GLU A 67 7.06 -12.04 -11.50
C GLU A 67 7.81 -10.73 -11.20
N MET A 68 7.39 -9.60 -11.78
CA MET A 68 7.96 -8.30 -11.41
C MET A 68 7.73 -7.97 -9.93
N ASN A 69 6.62 -8.43 -9.35
CA ASN A 69 6.38 -8.31 -7.91
C ASN A 69 7.35 -9.17 -7.09
N ARG A 70 7.62 -10.40 -7.55
CA ARG A 70 8.60 -11.31 -6.92
C ARG A 70 10.00 -10.74 -6.93
N TRP A 71 10.44 -10.15 -8.05
CA TRP A 71 11.74 -9.47 -8.12
C TRP A 71 11.86 -8.40 -7.04
N PHE A 72 10.81 -7.60 -6.84
CA PHE A 72 10.81 -6.59 -5.78
C PHE A 72 10.84 -7.22 -4.37
N ILE A 73 10.04 -8.26 -4.12
CA ILE A 73 10.01 -8.93 -2.81
C ILE A 73 11.32 -9.66 -2.49
N ARG A 74 12.01 -10.22 -3.49
CA ARG A 74 13.35 -10.83 -3.36
C ARG A 74 14.46 -9.79 -3.21
N GLY A 75 14.21 -8.54 -3.61
CA GLY A 75 15.18 -7.45 -3.61
C GLY A 75 16.02 -7.35 -4.89
N ASP A 76 15.66 -8.09 -5.94
CA ASP A 76 16.27 -8.02 -7.27
C ASP A 76 16.04 -6.63 -7.90
N THR A 77 14.87 -6.04 -7.65
CA THR A 77 14.60 -4.62 -7.93
C THR A 77 14.42 -3.84 -6.62
N THR A 78 14.84 -2.57 -6.62
CA THR A 78 14.73 -1.70 -5.43
C THR A 78 13.43 -0.92 -5.38
N THR A 79 12.53 -1.09 -6.34
CA THR A 79 11.30 -0.32 -6.48
C THR A 79 10.19 -1.17 -7.08
N ALA A 80 8.96 -0.79 -6.76
CA ALA A 80 7.73 -1.22 -7.41
C ALA A 80 6.86 0.02 -7.68
N PRO A 81 5.80 -0.06 -8.51
CA PRO A 81 4.97 1.13 -8.81
C PRO A 81 4.38 1.83 -7.58
N TYR A 82 4.13 1.07 -6.51
CA TYR A 82 3.54 1.56 -5.26
C TYR A 82 4.58 1.69 -4.12
N HIS A 83 5.85 1.37 -4.36
CA HIS A 83 6.89 1.43 -3.33
C HIS A 83 8.22 1.93 -3.89
N ILE A 84 8.71 3.03 -3.32
CA ILE A 84 10.01 3.61 -3.65
C ILE A 84 11.04 3.18 -2.59
N GLY A 85 12.10 2.50 -3.02
CA GLY A 85 13.16 2.01 -2.15
C GLY A 85 12.95 0.57 -1.70
N ARG A 86 13.97 0.02 -1.03
CA ARG A 86 13.96 -1.35 -0.50
C ARG A 86 12.85 -1.54 0.54
N LEU A 87 12.41 -2.78 0.66
CA LEU A 87 11.57 -3.22 1.77
C LEU A 87 12.23 -2.87 3.12
N TRP A 88 11.40 -2.56 4.10
CA TRP A 88 11.84 -2.35 5.46
C TRP A 88 12.18 -3.70 6.10
N GLU A 89 13.14 -3.71 7.03
CA GLU A 89 13.59 -4.93 7.74
C GLU A 89 12.45 -5.64 8.49
N GLU A 90 11.36 -4.92 8.82
CA GLU A 90 10.16 -5.53 9.43
C GLU A 90 9.45 -6.54 8.50
N THR A 91 9.68 -6.45 7.19
CA THR A 91 9.07 -7.33 6.18
C THR A 91 9.82 -8.65 6.03
N ASP A 92 11.10 -8.72 6.43
CA ASP A 92 11.94 -9.93 6.33
C ASP A 92 11.25 -11.23 6.79
N PRO A 93 10.59 -11.29 7.98
CA PRO A 93 9.90 -12.51 8.42
C PRO A 93 8.71 -12.92 7.55
N LEU A 94 8.20 -12.02 6.71
CA LEU A 94 7.03 -12.26 5.84
C LEU A 94 7.42 -12.71 4.44
N ILE A 95 8.65 -12.46 3.98
CA ILE A 95 9.10 -12.64 2.59
C ILE A 95 8.74 -14.03 2.04
N ALA A 96 9.04 -15.09 2.77
CA ALA A 96 8.77 -16.47 2.31
C ALA A 96 7.27 -16.71 2.05
N GLN A 97 6.40 -16.21 2.93
CA GLN A 97 4.94 -16.36 2.80
C GLN A 97 4.37 -15.45 1.72
N LEU A 98 4.94 -14.25 1.53
CA LEU A 98 4.56 -13.34 0.43
C LEU A 98 4.89 -13.95 -0.93
N LEU A 99 6.08 -14.55 -1.09
CA LEU A 99 6.46 -15.26 -2.31
C LEU A 99 5.56 -16.49 -2.56
N GLU A 100 5.16 -17.21 -1.50
CA GLU A 100 4.20 -18.30 -1.64
C GLU A 100 2.81 -17.80 -2.09
N LEU A 101 2.35 -16.61 -1.65
CA LEU A 101 1.12 -16.02 -2.18
C LEU A 101 1.21 -15.72 -3.69
N HIS A 102 2.38 -15.31 -4.18
CA HIS A 102 2.59 -15.07 -5.60
C HIS A 102 2.44 -16.34 -6.44
N GLU A 103 2.76 -17.51 -5.90
CA GLU A 103 2.52 -18.80 -6.57
C GLU A 103 1.03 -19.05 -6.84
N TYR A 104 0.13 -18.50 -6.01
CA TYR A 104 -1.32 -18.52 -6.21
C TYR A 104 -1.85 -17.37 -7.10
N GLY A 105 -0.97 -16.49 -7.57
CA GLY A 105 -1.31 -15.38 -8.47
C GLY A 105 -1.65 -14.07 -7.79
N PHE A 106 -1.39 -13.94 -6.47
CA PHE A 106 -1.51 -12.66 -5.80
C PHE A 106 -0.38 -11.72 -6.20
N ILE A 107 -0.66 -10.43 -6.20
CA ILE A 107 0.35 -9.36 -6.16
C ILE A 107 0.22 -8.69 -4.79
N THR A 108 1.33 -8.57 -4.05
CA THR A 108 1.35 -8.05 -2.68
C THR A 108 1.84 -6.62 -2.68
N ILE A 109 1.04 -5.69 -2.15
CA ILE A 109 1.27 -4.24 -2.27
C ILE A 109 1.90 -3.68 -1.00
N ASP A 110 1.34 -4.06 0.15
CA ASP A 110 1.74 -3.51 1.45
C ASP A 110 1.51 -4.58 2.51
N SER A 111 2.38 -4.64 3.51
CA SER A 111 2.28 -5.61 4.60
C SER A 111 3.07 -5.14 5.80
N GLN A 112 2.61 -5.49 7.00
CA GLN A 112 3.39 -5.35 8.22
C GLN A 112 3.06 -6.51 9.17
N PRO A 113 4.03 -6.99 9.95
CA PRO A 113 3.78 -7.97 10.99
C PRO A 113 3.01 -7.34 12.16
N GLU A 114 2.50 -8.19 13.06
CA GLU A 114 2.14 -7.72 14.39
C GLU A 114 3.43 -7.38 15.15
N MET A 115 3.49 -6.19 15.73
CA MET A 115 4.70 -5.73 16.42
C MET A 115 4.34 -4.76 17.53
N GLU A 116 5.08 -4.87 18.64
CA GLU A 116 5.21 -3.80 19.63
C GLU A 116 6.69 -3.51 19.83
N HIS A 117 7.12 -2.27 19.55
CA HIS A 117 8.51 -1.88 19.62
C HIS A 117 8.70 -0.54 20.34
N VAL A 118 9.66 -0.52 21.28
CA VAL A 118 10.07 0.70 21.98
C VAL A 118 11.48 1.09 21.56
N SER A 119 11.63 2.29 20.99
CA SER A 119 12.92 2.82 20.54
C SER A 119 13.18 4.23 21.08
N LEU A 120 14.46 4.62 21.06
CA LEU A 120 14.89 6.00 21.30
C LEU A 120 15.19 6.64 19.94
N SER A 121 14.47 7.71 19.60
CA SER A 121 14.72 8.45 18.36
C SER A 121 15.99 9.27 18.43
N ILE A 122 16.49 9.70 17.26
CA ILE A 122 17.66 10.58 17.13
C ILE A 122 17.46 11.90 17.90
N ALA A 123 16.22 12.37 18.01
CA ALA A 123 15.85 13.55 18.80
C ALA A 123 15.83 13.29 20.33
N LYS A 124 16.34 12.14 20.78
CA LYS A 124 16.34 11.68 22.18
C LYS A 124 14.95 11.58 22.80
N LYS A 125 13.93 11.26 21.98
CA LYS A 125 12.57 10.99 22.46
C LYS A 125 12.30 9.49 22.42
N TRP A 126 11.54 9.00 23.37
CA TRP A 126 11.13 7.59 23.41
C TRP A 126 9.87 7.39 22.58
N HIS A 127 9.91 6.40 21.71
CA HIS A 127 8.83 6.04 20.80
C HIS A 127 8.32 4.64 21.16
N LEU A 128 7.00 4.46 21.14
CA LEU A 128 6.35 3.16 21.16
C LEU A 128 5.54 3.05 19.88
N ILE A 129 5.88 2.04 19.10
CA ILE A 129 5.17 1.68 17.88
C ILE A 129 4.40 0.41 18.20
N LYS A 130 3.11 0.42 17.90
CA LYS A 130 2.27 -0.77 17.95
C LYS A 130 1.61 -0.98 16.60
N GLN A 131 1.75 -2.16 16.03
CA GLN A 131 1.26 -2.55 14.71
C GLN A 131 0.33 -3.75 14.84
N ARG A 132 -0.81 -3.70 14.14
CA ARG A 132 -1.60 -4.90 13.80
C ARG A 132 -0.94 -5.60 12.63
N ALA A 133 -0.97 -6.93 12.60
CA ALA A 133 -0.67 -7.67 11.40
C ALA A 133 -1.61 -7.24 10.27
N TYR A 134 -1.05 -6.99 9.09
CA TYR A 134 -1.76 -6.40 7.96
C TYR A 134 -1.19 -6.88 6.62
N LEU A 135 -2.07 -6.99 5.64
CA LEU A 135 -1.75 -7.29 4.25
C LEU A 135 -2.69 -6.54 3.30
N THR A 136 -2.12 -5.93 2.28
CA THR A 136 -2.80 -5.53 1.06
C THR A 136 -2.29 -6.34 -0.11
N CYS A 137 -3.21 -6.98 -0.82
CA CYS A 137 -2.88 -7.74 -2.01
C CYS A 137 -4.02 -7.69 -3.01
N VAL A 138 -3.73 -8.07 -4.25
CA VAL A 138 -4.73 -8.14 -5.32
C VAL A 138 -4.67 -9.50 -6.00
N LEU A 139 -5.81 -9.95 -6.52
CA LEU A 139 -5.96 -11.23 -7.22
C LEU A 139 -6.80 -11.05 -8.49
N PRO A 140 -6.42 -11.61 -9.65
CA PRO A 140 -7.13 -11.38 -10.90
C PRO A 140 -8.46 -12.13 -10.90
N THR A 141 -9.53 -11.50 -11.37
CA THR A 141 -10.88 -12.12 -11.38
C THR A 141 -11.23 -12.76 -12.73
N ARG A 142 -10.43 -12.49 -13.76
CA ARG A 142 -10.64 -12.95 -15.15
C ARG A 142 -9.49 -13.83 -15.67
N HIS A 143 -8.81 -14.54 -14.78
CA HIS A 143 -7.73 -15.45 -15.15
C HIS A 143 -8.25 -16.87 -15.36
N SER A 144 -7.90 -17.53 -16.46
CA SER A 144 -8.42 -18.86 -16.82
C SER A 144 -8.04 -19.95 -15.81
N LEU A 145 -6.88 -19.80 -15.16
CA LEU A 145 -6.36 -20.76 -14.17
C LEU A 145 -6.74 -20.41 -12.72
N ILE A 146 -7.45 -19.30 -12.49
CA ILE A 146 -7.93 -18.92 -11.15
C ILE A 146 -9.45 -18.82 -11.21
N PRO A 147 -10.17 -19.90 -10.87
CA PRO A 147 -11.62 -19.92 -10.99
C PRO A 147 -12.25 -18.83 -10.11
N ILE A 148 -13.12 -18.02 -10.71
CA ILE A 148 -13.81 -16.93 -10.00
C ILE A 148 -14.61 -17.42 -8.78
N SER A 149 -15.09 -18.67 -8.78
CA SER A 149 -15.74 -19.30 -7.63
C SER A 149 -14.81 -19.51 -6.44
N LYS A 150 -13.51 -19.77 -6.66
CA LYS A 150 -12.50 -19.86 -5.60
C LYS A 150 -12.27 -18.49 -4.97
N ILE A 151 -12.25 -17.43 -5.79
CA ILE A 151 -12.13 -16.04 -5.33
C ILE A 151 -13.35 -15.63 -4.49
N ASP A 152 -14.56 -15.95 -4.95
CA ASP A 152 -15.80 -15.69 -4.20
C ASP A 152 -15.80 -16.40 -2.85
N GLY A 153 -15.38 -17.68 -2.83
CA GLY A 153 -15.25 -18.46 -1.60
C GLY A 153 -14.22 -17.86 -0.63
N LEU A 154 -13.06 -17.47 -1.14
CA LEU A 154 -11.98 -16.88 -0.34
C LEU A 154 -12.46 -15.57 0.29
N ARG A 155 -13.03 -14.68 -0.52
CA ARG A 155 -13.61 -13.42 -0.07
C ARG A 155 -14.70 -13.63 0.97
N THR A 156 -15.61 -14.57 0.74
CA THR A 156 -16.68 -14.89 1.69
C THR A 156 -16.13 -15.35 3.03
N ASN A 157 -15.15 -16.26 3.01
CA ASN A 157 -14.51 -16.76 4.21
C ASN A 157 -13.78 -15.66 4.97
N LEU A 158 -13.05 -14.78 4.28
CA LEU A 158 -12.38 -13.64 4.91
C LEU A 158 -13.38 -12.66 5.56
N LEU A 159 -14.44 -12.28 4.85
CA LEU A 159 -15.46 -11.36 5.38
C LEU A 159 -16.27 -11.95 6.56
N ALA A 160 -16.38 -13.27 6.66
CA ALA A 160 -17.07 -13.95 7.75
C ALA A 160 -16.24 -14.01 9.05
N ARG A 161 -14.93 -13.76 8.99
CA ARG A 161 -14.03 -13.84 10.15
C ARG A 161 -14.18 -12.63 11.06
N LYS A 162 -14.57 -12.89 12.31
CA LYS A 162 -14.77 -11.85 13.33
C LYS A 162 -13.46 -11.30 13.91
N ASP A 163 -12.40 -12.08 13.84
CA ASP A 163 -11.05 -11.72 14.28
C ASP A 163 -10.30 -10.87 13.25
N LEU A 164 -10.90 -10.63 12.07
CA LEU A 164 -10.32 -9.81 11.00
C LEU A 164 -11.10 -8.52 10.77
N LEU A 165 -10.36 -7.53 10.28
CA LEU A 165 -10.86 -6.38 9.53
C LEU A 165 -10.55 -6.64 8.06
N VAL A 166 -11.59 -6.64 7.22
CA VAL A 166 -11.46 -6.99 5.81
C VAL A 166 -12.18 -5.97 4.96
N THR A 167 -11.50 -5.44 3.96
CA THR A 167 -12.11 -4.63 2.90
C THR A 167 -11.76 -5.21 1.55
N THR A 168 -12.76 -5.31 0.68
CA THR A 168 -12.60 -5.80 -0.68
C THR A 168 -13.31 -4.91 -1.68
N TYR A 169 -12.67 -4.63 -2.80
CA TYR A 169 -13.25 -3.90 -3.93
C TYR A 169 -12.54 -4.30 -5.22
N CYS A 170 -13.22 -4.16 -6.36
CA CYS A 170 -12.61 -4.38 -7.66
C CYS A 170 -11.82 -3.15 -8.05
N ASP A 171 -10.56 -3.35 -8.42
CA ASP A 171 -9.76 -2.30 -9.02
C ASP A 171 -10.33 -1.89 -10.39
N ASN A 172 -9.95 -0.70 -10.88
CA ASN A 172 -10.42 -0.15 -12.16
C ASN A 172 -11.95 -0.02 -12.27
N THR A 173 -12.60 0.13 -11.13
CA THR A 173 -14.05 0.23 -11.02
C THR A 173 -14.44 1.44 -10.19
N THR A 174 -15.40 2.21 -10.70
CA THR A 174 -15.92 3.39 -9.99
C THR A 174 -17.03 2.98 -9.04
N TYR A 175 -17.02 3.52 -7.82
CA TYR A 175 -18.06 3.29 -6.82
C TYR A 175 -18.79 4.59 -6.45
N PRO A 176 -20.06 4.56 -6.05
CA PRO A 176 -20.82 5.77 -5.71
C PRO A 176 -20.19 6.48 -4.51
N THR A 177 -19.82 7.75 -4.64
CA THR A 177 -19.34 8.52 -3.48
C THR A 177 -20.47 8.72 -2.47
N PRO A 178 -20.38 8.17 -1.25
CA PRO A 178 -21.49 8.30 -0.31
C PRO A 178 -21.57 9.70 0.30
N LYS A 179 -22.80 10.19 0.54
CA LYS A 179 -23.03 11.34 1.42
C LYS A 179 -23.29 10.82 2.85
N GLY A 180 -22.25 10.77 3.69
CA GLY A 180 -22.34 10.43 5.12
C GLY A 180 -21.97 9.00 5.49
N GLN A 181 -22.80 8.01 5.13
CA GLN A 181 -22.58 6.58 5.43
C GLN A 181 -21.58 5.98 4.43
N GLY A 182 -20.53 5.28 4.87
CA GLY A 182 -19.44 4.79 3.99
C GLY A 182 -19.89 3.90 2.82
N LEU A 183 -18.95 3.49 1.98
CA LEU A 183 -19.18 2.64 0.78
C LEU A 183 -19.66 1.21 1.08
N GLN A 184 -20.08 0.93 2.31
CA GLN A 184 -20.49 -0.41 2.70
C GLN A 184 -21.54 -0.92 1.71
N ASP A 185 -21.25 -2.08 1.13
CA ASP A 185 -22.15 -2.74 0.21
C ASP A 185 -22.38 -2.01 -1.13
N ALA A 186 -21.51 -1.07 -1.48
CA ALA A 186 -21.65 -0.27 -2.70
C ALA A 186 -21.43 -1.09 -3.98
N ILE A 187 -22.38 -0.92 -4.89
CA ILE A 187 -22.35 -1.51 -6.23
C ILE A 187 -21.53 -0.61 -7.16
N PRO A 188 -20.73 -1.18 -8.07
CA PRO A 188 -19.96 -0.39 -9.02
C PRO A 188 -20.83 0.37 -10.04
N LEU A 189 -20.39 1.58 -10.40
CA LEU A 189 -20.99 2.47 -11.38
C LEU A 189 -20.49 2.15 -12.80
N THR A 190 -20.86 0.97 -13.31
CA THR A 190 -20.44 0.53 -14.65
C THR A 190 -21.66 0.02 -15.45
N PRO A 191 -21.84 0.42 -16.72
CA PRO A 191 -22.99 -0.02 -17.53
C PRO A 191 -23.12 -1.54 -17.63
N GLU A 192 -22.01 -2.25 -17.61
CA GLU A 192 -21.89 -3.71 -17.71
C GLU A 192 -22.45 -4.44 -16.49
N TYR A 193 -22.65 -3.75 -15.35
CA TYR A 193 -23.09 -4.37 -14.10
C TYR A 193 -24.39 -5.16 -14.26
N LYS A 194 -25.28 -4.71 -15.16
CA LYS A 194 -26.54 -5.39 -15.49
C LYS A 194 -26.34 -6.77 -16.12
N HIS A 195 -25.21 -6.97 -16.77
CA HIS A 195 -24.84 -8.21 -17.48
C HIS A 195 -23.93 -9.12 -16.66
N PHE A 196 -23.50 -8.69 -15.48
CA PHE A 196 -22.68 -9.53 -14.60
C PHE A 196 -23.48 -10.73 -14.11
N THR A 197 -22.79 -11.87 -14.07
CA THR A 197 -23.25 -13.06 -13.36
C THR A 197 -23.46 -12.76 -11.87
N ASP A 198 -24.20 -13.60 -11.15
CA ASP A 198 -24.40 -13.40 -9.71
C ASP A 198 -23.10 -13.48 -8.92
N VAL A 199 -22.13 -14.28 -9.38
CA VAL A 199 -20.79 -14.36 -8.78
C VAL A 199 -20.03 -13.05 -9.00
N GLU A 200 -20.02 -12.52 -10.23
CA GLU A 200 -19.36 -11.24 -10.53
C GLU A 200 -19.99 -10.08 -9.76
N LYS A 201 -21.33 -10.02 -9.67
CA LYS A 201 -22.01 -9.01 -8.85
C LYS A 201 -21.54 -9.06 -7.41
N ARG A 202 -21.45 -10.25 -6.82
CA ARG A 202 -20.97 -10.41 -5.44
C ARG A 202 -19.52 -9.95 -5.29
N ILE A 203 -18.62 -10.39 -6.17
CA ILE A 203 -17.19 -10.09 -6.11
C ILE A 203 -16.93 -8.60 -6.28
N TYR A 204 -17.55 -7.97 -7.29
CA TYR A 204 -17.27 -6.57 -7.61
C TYR A 204 -18.00 -5.57 -6.70
N THR A 205 -18.93 -6.02 -5.86
CA THR A 205 -19.51 -5.17 -4.81
C THR A 205 -18.45 -4.83 -3.76
N PHE A 206 -18.31 -3.55 -3.44
CA PHE A 206 -17.47 -3.10 -2.33
C PHE A 206 -18.01 -3.68 -1.02
N ARG A 207 -17.13 -4.23 -0.19
CA ARG A 207 -17.47 -4.69 1.17
C ARG A 207 -16.37 -4.30 2.13
N SER A 208 -16.74 -3.88 3.34
CA SER A 208 -15.83 -3.66 4.46
C SER A 208 -16.39 -4.27 5.75
N THR A 209 -15.54 -4.78 6.62
CA THR A 209 -15.88 -5.09 8.02
C THR A 209 -15.19 -4.14 9.00
N ALA A 210 -14.46 -3.14 8.47
CA ALA A 210 -13.77 -2.10 9.21
C ALA A 210 -14.65 -0.84 9.36
N ASP A 211 -14.59 -0.23 10.54
CA ASP A 211 -15.17 1.06 10.87
C ASP A 211 -14.16 2.17 10.56
N LYS A 212 -14.46 3.00 9.55
CA LYS A 212 -13.58 4.06 9.05
C LYS A 212 -13.09 5.05 10.12
N ASP A 213 -13.88 5.25 11.17
CA ASP A 213 -13.61 6.26 12.18
C ASP A 213 -12.84 5.70 13.38
N LYS A 214 -12.75 4.36 13.49
CA LYS A 214 -12.19 3.67 14.67
C LYS A 214 -11.01 2.77 14.38
N ASP A 215 -10.95 2.18 13.18
CA ASP A 215 -9.94 1.17 12.89
C ASP A 215 -8.63 1.80 12.40
N VAL A 216 -7.57 1.54 13.18
CA VAL A 216 -6.20 2.04 12.98
C VAL A 216 -5.28 0.84 12.91
N LEU A 217 -4.31 0.84 11.98
CA LEU A 217 -3.35 -0.27 11.80
C LEU A 217 -2.10 -0.09 12.66
N THR A 218 -1.63 1.15 12.78
CA THR A 218 -0.39 1.46 13.49
C THR A 218 -0.56 2.66 14.40
N LYS A 219 -0.14 2.48 15.64
CA LYS A 219 -0.18 3.47 16.70
C LYS A 219 1.22 3.89 17.08
N TRP A 220 1.42 5.20 17.22
CA TRP A 220 2.70 5.81 17.57
C TRP A 220 2.53 6.66 18.83
N TRP A 221 3.32 6.35 19.86
CA TRP A 221 3.43 7.16 21.07
C TRP A 221 4.81 7.77 21.17
N GLU A 222 4.86 9.06 21.48
CA GLU A 222 6.10 9.78 21.75
C GLU A 222 6.10 10.33 23.18
N ALA A 223 7.21 10.14 23.90
CA ALA A 223 7.44 10.66 25.25
C ALA A 223 8.88 11.15 25.44
N LYS A 224 9.14 12.01 26.45
CA LYS A 224 10.51 12.47 26.74
C LYS A 224 11.32 11.41 27.47
N THR A 225 10.64 10.58 28.27
CA THR A 225 11.29 9.49 29.02
C THR A 225 10.60 8.15 28.76
N ARG A 226 11.34 7.05 28.94
CA ARG A 226 10.77 5.69 28.88
C ARG A 226 9.71 5.46 29.97
N LEU A 227 9.84 6.12 31.11
CA LEU A 227 8.88 6.02 32.21
C LEU A 227 7.54 6.68 31.85
N GLU A 228 7.58 7.88 31.25
CA GLU A 228 6.39 8.56 30.75
C GLU A 228 5.64 7.68 29.73
N LEU A 229 6.38 7.04 28.83
CA LEU A 229 5.82 6.10 27.85
C LEU A 229 5.11 4.91 28.51
N LYS A 230 5.74 4.28 29.52
CA LYS A 230 5.11 3.19 30.31
C LYS A 230 3.87 3.65 31.08
N GLN A 231 3.81 4.91 31.48
CA GLN A 231 2.68 5.50 32.18
C GLN A 231 1.57 5.99 31.22
N GLY A 232 1.74 5.81 29.91
CA GLY A 232 0.80 6.33 28.91
C GLY A 232 0.76 7.86 28.83
N ARG A 233 1.77 8.54 29.34
CA ARG A 233 1.88 10.01 29.33
C ARG A 233 2.66 10.42 28.09
N GLY A 234 1.99 10.93 27.06
CA GLY A 234 2.65 11.32 25.81
C GLY A 234 1.68 11.87 24.77
N LYS A 235 2.24 12.27 23.63
CA LYS A 235 1.43 12.65 22.46
C LYS A 235 1.19 11.41 21.63
N PHE A 236 -0.09 11.14 21.37
CA PHE A 236 -0.52 10.03 20.54
C PHE A 236 -0.66 10.49 19.09
N THR A 237 -0.13 9.69 18.17
CA THR A 237 -0.34 9.85 16.73
C THR A 237 -0.77 8.51 16.15
N GLU A 238 -1.83 8.54 15.35
CA GLU A 238 -2.35 7.36 14.65
C GLU A 238 -1.90 7.40 13.20
N SER A 239 -1.33 6.30 12.72
CA SER A 239 -1.25 6.07 11.28
C SER A 239 -2.45 5.23 10.85
N ARG A 240 -3.37 5.90 10.15
CA ARG A 240 -4.51 5.26 9.52
C ARG A 240 -4.10 4.82 8.13
N THR A 241 -3.22 3.83 8.03
CA THR A 241 -2.84 3.20 6.76
C THR A 241 -3.95 2.33 6.17
N PHE A 242 -5.20 2.44 6.66
CA PHE A 242 -6.37 1.91 5.98
C PHE A 242 -6.76 2.86 4.83
N TRP A 243 -5.99 2.81 3.74
CA TRP A 243 -6.28 3.57 2.52
C TRP A 243 -7.69 3.27 1.99
N ALA A 244 -8.20 2.06 2.24
CA ALA A 244 -9.51 1.61 1.83
C ALA A 244 -10.70 2.40 2.43
N ASN A 245 -10.48 3.10 3.55
CA ASN A 245 -11.52 3.90 4.20
C ASN A 245 -11.39 5.41 3.94
N ASN A 246 -10.29 5.87 3.33
CA ASN A 246 -10.22 7.21 2.74
C ASN A 246 -10.80 7.17 1.33
N THR A 247 -12.14 7.07 1.29
CA THR A 247 -12.97 6.94 0.09
C THR A 247 -12.74 8.03 -0.97
N SER A 248 -12.11 9.14 -0.61
CA SER A 248 -11.76 10.21 -1.55
C SER A 248 -10.60 9.84 -2.48
N ARG A 249 -9.76 8.85 -2.13
CA ARG A 249 -8.64 8.39 -2.97
C ARG A 249 -9.05 7.31 -3.97
N ILE A 250 -9.84 6.31 -3.53
CA ILE A 250 -10.44 5.28 -4.41
C ILE A 250 -11.25 5.91 -5.56
N THR A 251 -11.83 7.10 -5.34
CA THR A 251 -12.75 7.76 -6.28
C THR A 251 -12.15 8.89 -7.12
N LYS A 252 -10.92 9.36 -6.82
CA LYS A 252 -10.36 10.54 -7.51
C LYS A 252 -9.08 10.30 -8.31
N LYS A 253 -8.21 9.37 -7.91
CA LYS A 253 -6.97 9.03 -8.64
C LYS A 253 -6.43 7.70 -8.13
N GLY A 254 -6.22 6.75 -9.05
CA GLY A 254 -5.37 5.59 -8.83
C GLY A 254 -6.13 4.31 -8.54
N SER A 255 -6.20 3.42 -9.52
CA SER A 255 -6.11 1.99 -9.24
C SER A 255 -4.90 1.71 -8.34
N ILE A 256 -4.95 0.65 -7.54
CA ILE A 256 -3.81 0.26 -6.70
C ILE A 256 -2.60 -0.19 -7.55
N LEU A 257 -2.84 -0.45 -8.84
CA LEU A 257 -1.89 -0.81 -9.88
C LEU A 257 -1.94 0.21 -11.05
N THR A 258 -1.85 1.52 -10.78
CA THR A 258 -1.70 2.53 -11.84
C THR A 258 -0.26 2.84 -12.20
N GLY A 259 -0.04 3.08 -13.49
CA GLY A 259 1.18 3.67 -14.02
C GLY A 259 1.31 5.17 -13.73
N PRO A 260 2.44 5.77 -14.15
CA PRO A 260 2.80 7.16 -13.85
C PRO A 260 1.84 8.22 -14.41
N ASP A 261 1.11 7.93 -15.50
CA ASP A 261 0.24 8.89 -16.20
C ASP A 261 -1.24 8.76 -15.83
N ASP A 262 -1.55 8.28 -14.62
CA ASP A 262 -2.91 7.89 -14.20
C ASP A 262 -3.56 6.80 -15.09
N GLY A 263 -2.79 6.15 -15.96
CA GLY A 263 -3.22 5.04 -16.81
C GLY A 263 -3.05 3.69 -16.12
N ASP A 264 -4.06 2.82 -16.20
CA ASP A 264 -3.98 1.47 -15.66
C ASP A 264 -2.96 0.63 -16.44
N PHE A 265 -2.19 -0.22 -15.76
CA PHE A 265 -1.38 -1.22 -16.47
C PHE A 265 -2.30 -2.14 -17.28
N GLN A 266 -2.03 -2.29 -18.58
CA GLN A 266 -2.93 -3.00 -19.51
C GLN A 266 -3.26 -4.42 -19.02
N ALA A 267 -2.25 -5.16 -18.55
CA ALA A 267 -2.42 -6.49 -17.97
C ALA A 267 -3.35 -6.47 -16.72
N ALA A 268 -3.21 -5.48 -15.84
CA ALA A 268 -4.07 -5.34 -14.66
C ALA A 268 -5.51 -4.96 -15.05
N ALA A 269 -5.68 -4.00 -15.97
CA ALA A 269 -6.98 -3.58 -16.49
C ALA A 269 -7.76 -4.75 -17.10
N ALA A 270 -7.10 -5.59 -17.89
CA ALA A 270 -7.70 -6.77 -18.52
C ALA A 270 -8.21 -7.80 -17.49
N MET A 271 -7.50 -7.94 -16.36
CA MET A 271 -7.79 -8.94 -15.33
C MET A 271 -8.83 -8.53 -14.29
N ARG A 272 -9.14 -7.23 -14.18
CA ARG A 272 -10.07 -6.65 -13.19
C ARG A 272 -9.83 -7.19 -11.78
N PRO A 273 -8.65 -6.94 -11.20
CA PRO A 273 -8.28 -7.61 -9.98
C PRO A 273 -9.16 -7.17 -8.80
N LEU A 274 -9.44 -8.13 -7.92
CA LEU A 274 -10.06 -7.88 -6.64
C LEU A 274 -8.97 -7.51 -5.64
N VAL A 275 -9.10 -6.34 -5.03
CA VAL A 275 -8.25 -5.86 -3.95
C VAL A 275 -8.73 -6.43 -2.62
N PHE A 276 -7.79 -6.87 -1.79
CA PHE A 276 -8.01 -7.30 -0.42
C PHE A 276 -7.14 -6.44 0.51
N HIS A 277 -7.77 -5.81 1.49
CA HIS A 277 -7.10 -5.28 2.69
C HIS A 277 -7.52 -6.14 3.86
N ILE A 278 -6.55 -6.75 4.53
CA ILE A 278 -6.78 -7.70 5.62
C ILE A 278 -5.93 -7.27 6.80
N ALA A 279 -6.54 -7.08 7.96
CA ALA A 279 -5.82 -6.79 9.21
C ALA A 279 -6.37 -7.61 10.37
N ALA A 280 -5.53 -7.88 11.37
CA ALA A 280 -6.00 -8.36 12.66
C ALA A 280 -6.93 -7.33 13.31
N ARG A 281 -8.04 -7.78 13.91
CA ARG A 281 -8.95 -6.89 14.65
C ARG A 281 -8.36 -6.48 15.99
N GLU A 282 -7.82 -7.43 16.73
CA GLU A 282 -7.21 -7.15 18.02
C GLU A 282 -5.75 -6.72 17.87
N TRP A 283 -5.29 -5.93 18.84
CA TRP A 283 -3.87 -5.66 19.02
C TRP A 283 -3.30 -6.83 19.82
N ASP A 284 -2.14 -7.38 19.42
CA ASP A 284 -1.50 -8.54 20.06
C ASP A 284 -2.28 -9.87 19.92
N ALA A 285 -2.85 -10.10 18.74
CA ALA A 285 -3.58 -11.32 18.44
C ALA A 285 -2.67 -12.54 18.19
N GLY A 286 -1.36 -12.34 18.08
CA GLY A 286 -0.41 -13.35 17.62
C GLY A 286 -0.70 -13.80 16.18
N MET A 287 -1.32 -12.93 15.38
CA MET A 287 -1.86 -13.30 14.08
C MET A 287 -0.85 -13.09 12.96
N GLU A 288 -0.54 -14.16 12.23
CA GLU A 288 0.21 -14.08 10.97
C GLU A 288 -0.77 -13.99 9.80
N VAL A 289 -1.17 -12.77 9.42
CA VAL A 289 -2.18 -12.57 8.37
C VAL A 289 -1.78 -13.18 7.01
N VAL A 290 -0.50 -13.07 6.64
CA VAL A 290 0.03 -13.61 5.38
C VAL A 290 -0.05 -15.15 5.38
N GLY A 291 0.48 -15.79 6.41
CA GLY A 291 0.46 -17.25 6.57
C GLY A 291 -0.96 -17.81 6.69
N MET A 292 -1.86 -17.07 7.32
CA MET A 292 -3.29 -17.39 7.37
C MET A 292 -3.92 -17.36 5.97
N LEU A 293 -3.62 -16.36 5.14
CA LEU A 293 -4.12 -16.29 3.76
C LEU A 293 -3.55 -17.41 2.89
N VAL A 294 -2.25 -17.72 3.01
CA VAL A 294 -1.61 -18.87 2.35
C VAL A 294 -2.33 -20.17 2.72
N LYS A 295 -2.57 -20.38 4.02
CA LYS A 295 -3.29 -21.57 4.50
C LYS A 295 -4.70 -21.64 3.93
N MET A 296 -5.43 -20.53 3.87
CA MET A 296 -6.76 -20.49 3.27
C MET A 296 -6.72 -20.87 1.79
N CYS A 297 -5.74 -20.40 1.02
CA CYS A 297 -5.57 -20.79 -0.38
C CYS A 297 -5.37 -22.32 -0.51
N LYS A 298 -4.51 -22.90 0.34
CA LYS A 298 -4.27 -24.36 0.41
C LYS A 298 -5.55 -25.13 0.76
N ASP A 299 -6.21 -24.76 1.86
CA ASP A 299 -7.43 -25.43 2.34
C ASP A 299 -8.56 -25.37 1.29
N MET A 300 -8.61 -24.29 0.52
CA MET A 300 -9.58 -24.09 -0.55
C MET A 300 -9.16 -24.74 -1.88
N GLY A 301 -7.99 -25.37 -1.95
CA GLY A 301 -7.48 -26.02 -3.15
C GLY A 301 -7.24 -25.04 -4.30
N PHE A 302 -6.60 -23.90 -4.01
CA PHE A 302 -5.98 -23.08 -5.05
C PHE A 302 -4.76 -23.82 -5.61
N GLU A 303 -4.60 -23.78 -6.93
CA GLU A 303 -3.41 -24.30 -7.60
C GLU A 303 -2.28 -23.27 -7.55
N LYS A 304 -1.04 -23.75 -7.42
CA LYS A 304 0.18 -22.91 -7.50
C LYS A 304 0.51 -22.59 -8.96
N THR A 305 -0.39 -21.85 -9.60
CA THR A 305 -0.38 -21.52 -11.03
C THR A 305 0.92 -20.89 -11.52
N PHE A 306 1.67 -20.20 -10.65
CA PHE A 306 2.86 -19.41 -11.03
C PHE A 306 4.16 -19.94 -10.41
N GLU A 307 4.20 -21.16 -9.87
CA GLU A 307 5.40 -21.74 -9.23
C GLU A 307 6.61 -21.84 -10.19
N LYS A 308 6.37 -22.01 -11.50
CA LYS A 308 7.40 -22.30 -12.51
C LYS A 308 7.61 -21.17 -13.53
N PHE A 309 7.08 -19.99 -13.26
CA PHE A 309 7.23 -18.86 -14.16
C PHE A 309 8.50 -18.10 -13.79
N GLU A 310 9.53 -18.17 -14.63
CA GLU A 310 10.73 -17.34 -14.54
C GLU A 310 10.77 -16.47 -15.79
N VAL A 311 10.70 -15.15 -15.61
CA VAL A 311 11.04 -14.19 -16.66
C VAL A 311 12.52 -13.87 -16.47
N GLU A 312 13.32 -14.02 -17.52
CA GLU A 312 14.72 -13.56 -17.46
C GLU A 312 14.75 -12.03 -17.59
N LEU A 313 15.49 -11.36 -16.72
CA LEU A 313 15.84 -9.95 -16.90
C LEU A 313 16.86 -9.90 -18.04
N GLU A 314 16.47 -9.36 -19.19
CA GLU A 314 17.46 -8.98 -20.21
C GLU A 314 18.23 -7.75 -19.69
N ASP A 315 19.54 -7.95 -19.44
CA ASP A 315 20.50 -6.92 -18.97
C ASP A 315 20.71 -5.77 -19.97
#